data_AF-A0A833GJ01-F1
#
_entry.id   AF-A0A833GJ01-F1
#
_cell.length_a   1.000
_cell.length_b   1.000
_cell.length_c   1.000
_cell.angle_alpha   90.00
_cell.angle_beta   90.00
_cell.angle_gamma   90.00
#
_symmetry.space_group_name_H-M   'P 1'
#
loop_
_entity.id
_entity.type
_entity.pdbx_description
1 polymer ?
#
loop_
_entity_poly.entity_id
_entity_poly.type
_entity_poly.pdbx_seq_one_letter_code
_entity_poly.pdbx_strand_id
1 'polypeptide(L)'
;MSDARPTTPHGALSWIGQLLLYGLFALAIGVFSNWPPYHPLGADQALLKLSVSHVGKPVGECRKLSQAELDKLPPNMRFPEQCPRERAPLTMSVELDGVSVLDRVAPPTGLSKDGAASIYERLVIPAGSHHLEVRLNDDVRAGAPTYTRSADVTLAPGQVLVVDFDPTQGGITLQ
;
A
#
# COMPACT_ATOMS: atom_id res chain seq x y z
N MET A 1 52.65 17.14 -42.77
CA MET A 1 53.72 16.73 -41.84
C MET A 1 53.17 16.91 -40.43
N SER A 2 52.98 15.80 -39.71
CA SER A 2 52.37 15.79 -38.38
C SER A 2 53.48 15.93 -37.35
N ASP A 3 53.43 16.98 -36.55
CA ASP A 3 54.41 17.29 -35.50
C ASP A 3 54.09 16.43 -34.28
N ALA A 4 54.92 15.41 -34.02
CA ALA A 4 54.73 14.49 -32.91
C ALA A 4 55.18 15.18 -31.61
N ARG A 5 54.22 15.47 -30.71
CA ARG A 5 54.56 16.03 -29.39
C ARG A 5 55.42 15.03 -28.59
N PRO A 6 56.50 15.49 -27.94
CA PRO A 6 57.32 14.62 -27.10
C PRO A 6 56.51 14.17 -25.87
N THR A 7 56.35 12.86 -25.73
CA THR A 7 55.82 12.23 -24.51
C THR A 7 56.92 12.21 -23.46
N THR A 8 56.83 13.07 -22.46
CA THR A 8 57.74 13.06 -21.32
C THR A 8 57.46 11.80 -20.47
N PRO A 9 58.45 10.95 -20.17
CA PRO A 9 58.23 9.78 -19.33
C PRO A 9 57.83 10.23 -17.92
N HIS A 10 56.74 9.65 -17.40
CA HIS A 10 56.29 9.92 -16.03
C HIS A 10 57.37 9.50 -15.02
N GLY A 11 57.93 10.46 -14.29
CA GLY A 11 58.90 10.19 -13.22
C GLY A 11 58.28 9.40 -12.07
N ALA A 12 59.11 8.76 -11.24
CA ALA A 12 58.66 7.92 -10.11
C ALA A 12 57.66 8.62 -9.17
N LEU A 13 57.80 9.94 -8.98
CA LEU A 13 56.87 10.75 -8.18
C LEU A 13 55.45 10.79 -8.76
N SER A 14 55.31 10.79 -10.10
CA SER A 14 54.02 10.75 -10.78
C SER A 14 53.31 9.41 -10.56
N TRP A 15 54.05 8.31 -10.57
CA TRP A 15 53.51 6.98 -10.29
C TRP A 15 53.06 6.82 -8.83
N ILE A 16 53.84 7.36 -7.90
CA ILE A 16 53.47 7.40 -6.47
C ILE A 16 52.19 8.22 -6.28
N GLY A 17 52.10 9.40 -6.90
CA GLY A 17 50.92 10.26 -6.84
C GLY A 17 49.68 9.57 -7.42
N GLN A 18 49.82 8.89 -8.56
CA GLN A 18 48.72 8.16 -9.18
C GLN A 18 48.25 6.98 -8.32
N LEU A 19 49.18 6.20 -7.76
CA LEU A 19 48.84 5.09 -6.87
C LEU A 19 48.15 5.58 -5.59
N LEU A 20 48.62 6.70 -5.03
CA LEU A 20 47.98 7.34 -3.87
C LEU A 20 46.55 7.79 -4.20
N LEU A 21 46.36 8.52 -5.30
CA LEU A 21 45.05 9.04 -5.69
C LEU A 21 44.06 7.91 -6.02
N TYR A 22 44.49 6.90 -6.76
CA TYR A 22 43.65 5.74 -7.07
C TYR A 22 43.38 4.87 -5.85
N GLY A 23 44.36 4.72 -4.95
CA GLY A 23 44.17 4.04 -3.67
C GLY A 23 43.15 4.76 -2.78
N LEU A 24 43.24 6.08 -2.64
CA LEU A 24 42.27 6.89 -1.90
C LEU A 24 40.88 6.83 -2.53
N PHE A 25 40.80 6.89 -3.86
CA PHE A 25 39.53 6.77 -4.58
C PHE A 25 38.89 5.39 -4.39
N ALA A 26 39.67 4.32 -4.53
CA ALA A 26 39.21 2.95 -4.30
C ALA A 26 38.78 2.74 -2.83
N LEU A 27 39.50 3.33 -1.88
CA LEU A 27 39.13 3.30 -0.47
C LEU A 27 37.81 4.03 -0.22
N ALA A 28 37.61 5.21 -0.81
CA ALA A 28 36.36 5.95 -0.68
C ALA A 28 35.19 5.15 -1.25
N ILE A 29 35.34 4.55 -2.43
CA ILE A 29 34.33 3.65 -3.00
C ILE A 29 34.07 2.47 -2.06
N GLY A 30 35.13 1.81 -1.57
CA GLY A 30 35.00 0.67 -0.67
C GLY A 30 34.23 1.02 0.60
N VAL A 31 34.59 2.12 1.27
CA VAL A 31 33.94 2.60 2.49
C VAL A 31 32.48 2.97 2.21
N PHE A 32 32.22 3.82 1.22
CA PHE A 32 30.88 4.35 0.97
C PHE A 32 29.99 3.41 0.15
N SER A 33 30.50 2.26 -0.30
CA SER A 33 29.68 1.26 -1.01
C SER A 33 28.58 0.64 -0.13
N ASN A 34 28.80 0.56 1.18
CA ASN A 34 27.87 -0.07 2.13
C ASN A 34 27.78 0.66 3.48
N TRP A 35 28.47 1.79 3.65
CA TRP A 35 28.48 2.55 4.91
C TRP A 35 28.24 4.06 4.65
N PRO A 36 27.43 4.73 5.48
CA PRO A 36 26.64 4.17 6.57
C PRO A 36 25.43 3.34 6.05
N PRO A 37 25.03 2.27 6.75
CA PRO A 37 23.83 1.54 6.40
C PRO A 37 22.61 2.47 6.50
N TYR A 38 21.81 2.48 5.44
CA TYR A 38 20.56 3.24 5.40
C TYR A 38 19.45 2.46 6.11
N HIS A 39 18.89 3.05 7.17
CA HIS A 39 17.76 2.50 7.90
C HIS A 39 16.49 3.30 7.54
N PRO A 40 15.52 2.71 6.82
CA PRO A 40 14.28 3.40 6.45
C PRO A 40 13.32 3.62 7.63
N LEU A 41 13.58 2.98 8.77
CA LEU A 41 12.82 3.08 10.02
C LEU A 41 13.80 3.33 11.17
N GLY A 42 13.34 4.02 12.22
CA GLY A 42 14.09 4.18 13.47
C GLY A 42 14.35 2.83 14.16
N ALA A 43 15.32 2.81 15.08
CA ALA A 43 15.77 1.60 15.76
C ALA A 43 14.67 0.90 16.59
N ASP A 44 13.62 1.61 16.97
CA ASP A 44 12.48 1.11 17.75
C ASP A 44 11.14 1.30 16.99
N GLN A 45 11.18 1.28 15.66
CA GLN A 45 10.00 1.48 14.82
C GLN A 45 9.69 0.25 13.98
N ALA A 46 8.40 -0.03 13.82
CA ALA A 46 7.85 -0.99 12.87
C ALA A 46 6.93 -0.25 11.87
N LEU A 47 6.46 -0.96 10.85
CA LEU A 47 5.58 -0.42 9.83
C LEU A 47 4.27 -1.21 9.76
N LEU A 48 3.15 -0.55 10.02
CA LEU A 48 1.83 -1.05 9.70
C LEU A 48 1.43 -0.57 8.32
N LYS A 49 1.34 -1.49 7.35
CA LYS A 49 1.03 -1.21 5.95
C LYS A 49 -0.38 -1.67 5.65
N LEU A 50 -1.23 -0.75 5.21
CA LEU A 50 -2.60 -1.04 4.80
C LEU A 50 -2.62 -1.08 3.27
N SER A 51 -3.18 -2.14 2.70
CA SER A 51 -3.18 -2.35 1.25
C SER A 51 -4.48 -3.02 0.80
N VAL A 52 -5.60 -2.34 1.00
CA VAL A 52 -6.93 -2.87 0.69
C VAL A 52 -7.38 -2.42 -0.70
N SER A 53 -7.93 -3.34 -1.49
CA SER A 53 -8.64 -3.01 -2.72
C SER A 53 -9.89 -3.87 -2.85
N HIS A 54 -11.07 -3.25 -2.77
CA HIS A 54 -12.33 -3.97 -2.72
C HIS A 54 -13.46 -3.21 -3.44
N VAL A 55 -14.41 -3.97 -3.98
CA VAL A 55 -15.61 -3.41 -4.62
C VAL A 55 -16.70 -3.33 -3.55
N GLY A 56 -17.07 -2.11 -3.15
CA GLY A 56 -18.14 -1.89 -2.19
C GLY A 56 -19.49 -2.45 -2.64
N LYS A 57 -20.43 -2.58 -1.70
CA LYS A 57 -21.81 -2.96 -2.00
C LYS A 57 -22.49 -1.90 -2.88
N PRO A 58 -23.54 -2.25 -3.66
CA PRO A 58 -24.35 -1.26 -4.34
C PRO A 58 -24.89 -0.20 -3.36
N VAL A 59 -24.89 1.08 -3.74
CA VAL A 59 -25.36 2.17 -2.86
C VAL A 59 -26.86 2.16 -2.58
N GLY A 60 -27.63 1.38 -3.33
CA GLY A 60 -29.08 1.30 -3.18
C GLY A 60 -29.60 -0.10 -3.39
N GLU A 61 -30.87 -0.29 -3.01
CA GLU A 61 -31.53 -1.58 -3.06
C GLU A 61 -31.78 -2.05 -4.50
N CYS A 62 -31.66 -3.35 -4.71
CA CYS A 62 -32.01 -3.97 -5.98
C CYS A 62 -33.54 -4.02 -6.12
N ARG A 63 -34.06 -3.50 -7.23
CA ARG A 63 -35.49 -3.53 -7.53
C ARG A 63 -35.84 -4.77 -8.35
N LYS A 64 -36.84 -5.53 -7.91
CA LYS A 64 -37.46 -6.59 -8.72
C LYS A 64 -38.35 -5.97 -9.79
N LEU A 65 -38.17 -6.39 -11.04
CA LEU A 65 -39.00 -5.97 -12.15
C LEU A 65 -40.23 -6.87 -12.26
N SER A 66 -41.40 -6.28 -12.48
CA SER A 66 -42.62 -7.04 -12.77
C SER A 66 -42.57 -7.67 -14.16
N GLN A 67 -43.36 -8.72 -14.39
CA GLN A 67 -43.41 -9.39 -15.70
C GLN A 67 -43.77 -8.42 -16.84
N ALA A 68 -44.72 -7.50 -16.59
CA ALA A 68 -45.12 -6.49 -17.55
C ALA A 68 -44.00 -5.49 -17.88
N GLU A 69 -43.06 -5.23 -16.96
CA GLU A 69 -41.87 -4.42 -17.23
C GLU A 69 -40.81 -5.20 -17.99
N LEU A 70 -40.61 -6.48 -17.65
CA LEU A 70 -39.69 -7.37 -18.36
C LEU A 70 -40.11 -7.57 -19.82
N ASP A 71 -41.41 -7.69 -20.09
CA ASP A 71 -41.92 -7.90 -21.45
C ASP A 71 -41.69 -6.68 -22.35
N LYS A 72 -41.57 -5.47 -21.77
CA LYS A 72 -41.19 -4.25 -22.48
C LYS A 72 -39.71 -4.20 -22.85
N LEU A 73 -38.88 -5.04 -22.23
CA LEU A 73 -37.45 -5.10 -22.52
C LEU A 73 -37.15 -6.11 -23.65
N PRO A 74 -36.08 -5.88 -24.42
CA PRO A 74 -35.56 -6.86 -25.38
C PRO A 74 -35.21 -8.20 -24.69
N PRO A 75 -35.34 -9.36 -25.35
CA PRO A 75 -35.14 -10.68 -24.74
C PRO A 75 -33.81 -10.85 -23.98
N ASN A 76 -32.73 -10.23 -24.45
CA ASN A 76 -31.39 -10.29 -23.84
C ASN A 76 -31.17 -9.33 -22.66
N MET A 77 -32.16 -8.48 -22.33
CA MET A 77 -32.11 -7.49 -21.26
C MET A 77 -33.13 -7.73 -20.15
N ARG A 78 -33.88 -8.85 -20.20
CA ARG A 78 -34.93 -9.20 -19.22
C ARG A 78 -34.36 -9.79 -17.93
N PHE A 79 -33.54 -9.00 -17.22
CA PHE A 79 -33.04 -9.39 -15.90
C PHE A 79 -34.11 -9.14 -14.83
N PRO A 80 -34.46 -10.14 -14.00
CA PRO A 80 -35.54 -10.02 -13.03
C PRO A 80 -35.24 -9.01 -11.91
N GLU A 81 -33.96 -8.70 -11.68
CA GLU A 81 -33.51 -7.73 -10.70
C GLU A 81 -32.63 -6.66 -11.35
N GLN A 82 -32.87 -5.40 -10.96
CA GLN A 82 -32.11 -4.24 -11.41
C GLN A 82 -31.49 -3.55 -10.20
N CYS A 83 -30.16 -3.63 -10.09
CA CYS A 83 -29.40 -2.98 -9.03
C CYS A 83 -28.73 -1.69 -9.54
N PRO A 84 -28.53 -0.68 -8.68
CA PRO A 84 -27.68 0.45 -8.99
C PRO A 84 -26.25 0.01 -9.34
N ARG A 85 -25.65 0.69 -10.32
CA ARG A 85 -24.26 0.43 -10.71
C ARG A 85 -23.23 1.02 -9.74
N GLU A 86 -23.56 2.18 -9.16
CA GLU A 86 -22.68 2.90 -8.23
C GLU A 86 -22.39 2.06 -6.97
N ARG A 87 -21.12 2.05 -6.57
CA ARG A 87 -20.62 1.30 -5.41
C ARG A 87 -20.43 2.22 -4.21
N ALA A 88 -20.60 1.63 -3.03
CA ALA A 88 -20.27 2.28 -1.78
C ALA A 88 -18.75 2.61 -1.72
N PRO A 89 -18.36 3.76 -1.17
CA PRO A 89 -16.98 4.00 -0.75
C PRO A 89 -16.56 3.00 0.33
N LEU A 90 -15.26 2.75 0.44
CA LEU A 90 -14.70 2.01 1.57
C LEU A 90 -14.35 2.98 2.68
N THR A 91 -14.74 2.67 3.90
CA THR A 91 -14.31 3.40 5.10
C THR A 91 -13.51 2.46 5.98
N MET A 92 -12.28 2.84 6.31
CA MET A 92 -11.37 2.03 7.11
C MET A 92 -10.86 2.84 8.29
N SER A 93 -11.01 2.28 9.49
CA SER A 93 -10.42 2.83 10.70
C SER A 93 -9.47 1.82 11.34
N VAL A 94 -8.40 2.34 11.93
CA VAL A 94 -7.42 1.55 12.67
C VAL A 94 -7.15 2.21 14.00
N GLU A 95 -7.28 1.41 15.05
CA GLU A 95 -6.92 1.75 16.41
C GLU A 95 -5.72 0.89 16.84
N LEU A 96 -4.73 1.54 17.45
CA LEU A 96 -3.55 0.91 18.04
C LEU A 96 -3.54 1.26 19.52
N ASP A 97 -3.57 0.26 20.39
CA ASP A 97 -3.60 0.42 21.85
C ASP A 97 -4.74 1.34 22.34
N GLY A 98 -5.89 1.27 21.67
CA GLY A 98 -7.07 2.10 21.96
C GLY A 98 -6.98 3.54 21.44
N VAL A 99 -5.93 3.89 20.69
CA VAL A 99 -5.77 5.20 20.04
C VAL A 99 -6.02 5.06 18.55
N SER A 100 -6.94 5.86 18.01
CA SER A 100 -7.16 5.92 16.56
C SER A 100 -5.93 6.47 15.85
N VAL A 101 -5.30 5.64 15.02
CA VAL A 101 -4.12 5.98 14.22
C VAL A 101 -4.46 6.19 12.74
N LEU A 102 -5.64 5.75 12.31
CA LEU A 102 -6.14 5.96 10.95
C LEU A 102 -7.66 6.04 10.92
N ASP A 103 -8.18 6.99 10.16
CA ASP A 103 -9.54 6.99 9.65
C ASP A 103 -9.48 7.47 8.19
N ARG A 104 -9.90 6.63 7.24
CA ARG A 104 -9.84 6.92 5.81
C ARG A 104 -11.07 6.46 5.08
N VAL A 105 -11.48 7.27 4.11
CA VAL A 105 -12.55 6.98 3.17
C VAL A 105 -11.97 6.97 1.76
N ALA A 106 -12.17 5.89 1.01
CA ALA A 106 -11.78 5.77 -0.38
C ALA A 106 -13.04 5.69 -1.28
N PRO A 107 -13.24 6.64 -2.20
CA PRO A 107 -14.34 6.58 -3.16
C PRO A 107 -14.09 5.48 -4.21
N PRO A 108 -15.16 4.89 -4.78
CA PRO A 108 -15.04 3.96 -5.89
C PRO A 108 -14.44 4.64 -7.13
N THR A 109 -13.70 3.87 -7.91
CA THR A 109 -13.11 4.33 -9.17
C THR A 109 -14.10 4.25 -10.34
N GLY A 110 -13.72 4.85 -11.47
CA GLY A 110 -14.49 4.81 -12.72
C GLY A 110 -15.47 5.98 -12.90
N LEU A 111 -15.79 6.31 -14.15
CA LEU A 111 -16.69 7.43 -14.49
C LEU A 111 -18.11 7.23 -13.92
N SER A 112 -18.55 5.98 -13.82
CA SER A 112 -19.85 5.60 -13.25
C SER A 112 -19.76 5.18 -11.78
N LYS A 113 -18.58 5.35 -11.13
CA LYS A 113 -18.34 4.94 -9.74
C LYS A 113 -18.66 3.47 -9.47
N ASP A 114 -18.42 2.63 -10.46
CA ASP A 114 -18.74 1.20 -10.45
C ASP A 114 -17.51 0.30 -10.24
N GLY A 115 -16.31 0.91 -10.15
CA GLY A 115 -15.05 0.24 -9.91
C GLY A 115 -14.73 -0.02 -8.43
N ALA A 116 -13.59 -0.68 -8.19
CA ALA A 116 -13.07 -0.89 -6.86
C ALA A 116 -12.62 0.42 -6.21
N ALA A 117 -12.70 0.49 -4.89
CA ALA A 117 -12.05 1.50 -4.07
C ALA A 117 -10.82 0.88 -3.42
N SER A 118 -9.78 1.69 -3.20
CA SER A 118 -8.50 1.20 -2.69
C SER A 118 -7.95 2.13 -1.61
N ILE A 119 -7.46 1.54 -0.53
CA ILE A 119 -6.82 2.23 0.60
C ILE A 119 -5.40 1.71 0.71
N TYR A 120 -4.44 2.61 0.52
CA TYR A 120 -3.02 2.30 0.66
C TYR A 120 -2.36 3.29 1.61
N GLU A 121 -1.99 2.82 2.79
CA GLU A 121 -1.42 3.67 3.85
C GLU A 121 -0.23 3.00 4.51
N ARG A 122 0.70 3.82 4.99
CA ARG A 122 1.93 3.38 5.65
C ARG A 122 2.06 4.12 6.96
N LEU A 123 1.86 3.40 8.05
CA LEU A 123 1.90 3.97 9.40
C LEU A 123 3.14 3.46 10.10
N VAL A 124 4.03 4.38 10.45
CA VAL A 124 5.20 4.07 11.29
C VAL A 124 4.70 4.03 12.73
N ILE A 125 4.85 2.89 13.37
CA ILE A 125 4.40 2.65 14.75
C ILE A 125 5.59 2.20 15.61
N PRO A 126 5.53 2.35 16.95
CA PRO A 126 6.54 1.75 17.82
C PRO A 126 6.69 0.25 17.54
N ALA A 127 7.90 -0.28 17.71
CA ALA A 127 8.10 -1.72 17.78
C ALA A 127 7.71 -2.22 19.18
N GLY A 128 7.25 -3.47 19.27
CA GLY A 128 6.79 -4.07 20.51
C GLY A 128 5.42 -4.73 20.39
N SER A 129 4.79 -4.99 21.54
CA SER A 129 3.47 -5.58 21.63
C SER A 129 2.39 -4.51 21.56
N HIS A 130 1.42 -4.70 20.68
CA HIS A 130 0.31 -3.78 20.46
C HIS A 130 -1.01 -4.52 20.35
N HIS A 131 -2.06 -3.89 20.83
CA HIS A 131 -3.43 -4.29 20.54
C HIS A 131 -3.90 -3.55 19.29
N LEU A 132 -4.15 -4.28 18.21
CA LEU A 132 -4.59 -3.74 16.94
C LEU A 132 -6.08 -4.00 16.74
N GLU A 133 -6.86 -2.97 16.46
CA GLU A 133 -8.23 -3.09 15.99
C GLU A 133 -8.39 -2.42 14.62
N VAL A 134 -8.87 -3.18 13.64
CA VAL A 134 -9.12 -2.71 12.28
C VAL A 134 -10.60 -2.88 11.99
N ARG A 135 -11.25 -1.83 11.50
CA ARG A 135 -12.63 -1.85 11.03
C ARG A 135 -12.69 -1.41 9.58
N LEU A 136 -13.41 -2.16 8.74
CA LEU A 136 -13.67 -1.84 7.34
C LEU A 136 -15.16 -1.91 7.05
N ASN A 137 -15.71 -0.82 6.53
CA ASN A 137 -17.08 -0.74 6.05
C ASN A 137 -17.06 -0.59 4.53
N ASP A 138 -17.82 -1.45 3.84
CA ASP A 138 -17.98 -1.48 2.38
C ASP A 138 -19.43 -1.19 1.94
N ASP A 139 -20.27 -0.64 2.81
CA ASP A 139 -21.71 -0.49 2.62
C ASP A 139 -22.26 0.77 3.31
N VAL A 140 -22.79 1.69 2.50
CA VAL A 140 -23.32 2.99 2.96
C VAL A 140 -24.64 2.90 3.71
N ARG A 141 -25.29 1.73 3.73
CA ARG A 141 -26.60 1.56 4.36
C ARG A 141 -26.48 1.65 5.88
N ALA A 142 -27.43 2.35 6.50
CA ALA A 142 -27.46 2.48 7.95
C ALA A 142 -27.59 1.11 8.63
N GLY A 143 -26.70 0.83 9.58
CA GLY A 143 -26.65 -0.46 10.28
C GLY A 143 -26.05 -1.61 9.49
N ALA A 144 -25.43 -1.36 8.32
CA ALA A 144 -24.74 -2.39 7.57
C ALA A 144 -23.59 -3.00 8.39
N PRO A 145 -23.34 -4.32 8.26
CA PRO A 145 -22.23 -4.98 8.95
C PRO A 145 -20.89 -4.34 8.58
N THR A 146 -20.08 -4.07 9.60
CA THR A 146 -18.69 -3.61 9.43
C THR A 146 -17.76 -4.76 9.75
N TYR A 147 -16.83 -5.08 8.84
CA TYR A 147 -15.81 -6.09 9.11
C TYR A 147 -14.89 -5.57 10.20
N THR A 148 -14.67 -6.37 11.23
CA THR A 148 -13.83 -5.99 12.36
C THR A 148 -12.83 -7.10 12.63
N ARG A 149 -11.57 -6.71 12.88
CA ARG A 149 -10.51 -7.62 13.30
C ARG A 149 -9.75 -6.98 14.45
N SER A 150 -9.78 -7.65 15.59
CA SER A 150 -8.97 -7.32 16.77
C SER A 150 -7.93 -8.42 16.98
N ALA A 151 -6.68 -8.03 17.22
CA ALA A 151 -5.59 -8.96 17.48
C ALA A 151 -4.46 -8.30 18.29
N ASP A 152 -3.86 -9.07 19.20
CA ASP A 152 -2.58 -8.70 19.80
C ASP A 152 -1.45 -9.12 18.87
N VAL A 153 -0.61 -8.16 18.49
CA VAL A 153 0.53 -8.36 17.59
C VAL A 153 1.80 -7.97 18.30
N THR A 154 2.91 -8.65 18.01
CA THR A 154 4.24 -8.25 18.51
C THR A 154 5.14 -8.05 17.30
N LEU A 155 5.61 -6.82 17.14
CA LEU A 155 6.39 -6.38 15.98
C LEU A 155 7.84 -6.11 16.40
N ALA A 156 8.77 -6.79 15.74
CA ALA A 156 10.20 -6.50 15.87
C ALA A 156 10.55 -5.17 15.19
N PRO A 157 11.63 -4.49 15.59
CA PRO A 157 12.12 -3.32 14.88
C PRO A 157 12.37 -3.60 13.39
N GLY A 158 11.91 -2.69 12.55
CA GLY A 158 11.98 -2.82 11.09
C GLY A 158 10.94 -3.78 10.48
N GLN A 159 10.15 -4.49 11.29
CA GLN A 159 9.13 -5.41 10.79
C GLN A 159 8.00 -4.65 10.11
N VAL A 160 7.49 -5.24 9.03
CA VAL A 160 6.30 -4.76 8.33
C VAL A 160 5.16 -5.72 8.62
N LEU A 161 4.06 -5.20 9.19
CA LEU A 161 2.79 -5.90 9.30
C LEU A 161 1.86 -5.38 8.21
N VAL A 162 1.31 -6.28 7.39
CA VAL A 162 0.38 -5.95 6.32
C VAL A 162 -1.05 -6.23 6.76
N VAL A 163 -1.90 -5.21 6.64
CA VAL A 163 -3.35 -5.29 6.77
C VAL A 163 -3.95 -5.31 5.37
N ASP A 164 -4.59 -6.41 5.02
CA ASP A 164 -5.29 -6.60 3.75
C ASP A 164 -6.74 -7.02 4.01
N PHE A 165 -7.56 -7.09 2.96
CA PHE A 165 -8.95 -7.50 3.01
C PHE A 165 -9.25 -8.50 1.90
N ASP A 166 -9.68 -9.69 2.31
CA ASP A 166 -10.18 -10.71 1.41
C ASP A 166 -11.50 -11.30 1.95
N PRO A 167 -12.64 -10.99 1.32
CA PRO A 167 -13.93 -11.50 1.78
C PRO A 167 -14.05 -13.03 1.67
N THR A 168 -13.23 -13.68 0.85
CA THR A 168 -13.21 -15.15 0.72
C THR A 168 -12.46 -15.83 1.86
N GLN A 169 -11.51 -15.12 2.49
CA GLN A 169 -10.74 -15.59 3.66
C GLN A 169 -11.32 -15.12 5.00
N GLY A 170 -12.56 -14.60 4.99
CA GLY A 170 -13.23 -14.15 6.21
C GLY A 170 -13.04 -12.67 6.54
N GLY A 171 -12.51 -11.86 5.60
CA GLY A 171 -12.44 -10.40 5.72
C GLY A 171 -11.03 -9.87 5.93
N ILE A 172 -10.82 -9.12 7.01
CA ILE A 172 -9.53 -8.46 7.28
C ILE A 172 -8.47 -9.51 7.66
N THR A 173 -7.33 -9.48 6.99
CA THR A 173 -6.18 -10.37 7.24
C THR A 173 -4.96 -9.57 7.72
N LEU A 174 -4.12 -10.22 8.53
CA LEU A 174 -2.88 -9.68 9.08
C LEU A 174 -1.74 -10.62 8.67
N GLN A 175 -0.73 -10.10 7.95
CA GLN A 175 0.37 -10.88 7.37
C GLN A 175 1.73 -10.24 7.62
#